data_AF-A0A4Y7MUT7-F1
#
_entry.id   AF-A0A4Y7MUT7-F1
#
_cell.length_a   1.000
_cell.length_b   1.000
_cell.length_c   1.000
_cell.angle_alpha   90.00
_cell.angle_beta   90.00
_cell.angle_gamma   90.00
#
_symmetry.space_group_name_H-M   'P 1'
#
loop_
_entity.id
_entity.type
_entity.pdbx_description
1 polymer ?
#
loop_
_entity_poly.entity_id
_entity_poly.type
_entity_poly.pdbx_seq_one_letter_code
_entity_poly.pdbx_strand_id
1 'polypeptide(L)'
;MASFKKTQIRSLPKIGQKVTADTLYWRKLNFPVTVKEFGPIDYIDVMPIEPYFIAVSSAAKVQIYNPITHQVHRHFTRFKEAAYGASIRSDGKLVVAGCDEGHIKLFDIGSKSLLRIFKGHKGPVHRCKFTADNVHVVSFSDDKSVALWDLPSETEIIKFSEHSDYVRAGCVSSISSDLFLSGSFDHTVKLYDARSPTGSTISVDHGSPVESVLMYPGNSIFVSVGGTELRVWDMLAGGRLLARVSQHHKTITCLHLASDGKRLVTGGLDRHAKIYDVQSYQVVHTLDFPSPVLSLGITPDDFTVVAGMANGLISMQHRQTPAEARALIPKQSLKDQKKSQTTYRFRLNADFRNVNRTFNPATDVEVATKNDNSLVSRYDMFLRKFQYSKALDTVLSKYIRKKKPAITVGVMHELIRRNGLKSALAGRDDSSLSIILTFLARNINDPSHSKIIIQVANTLLDVYENSCLTPQSEKLFLHLQEHVNREVEYMKHLMEIEGMLHILLASTTTQTRRGPVNIGQGPPVKVMLPSAAAAANATMVYNVG
;
A
#
# COMPACT_ATOMS: atom_id res chain seq x y z
N MET A 1 23.59 -45.52 -7.00
CA MET A 1 24.24 -44.19 -6.88
C MET A 1 23.29 -43.29 -6.12
N ALA A 2 23.61 -42.92 -4.88
CA ALA A 2 22.75 -42.07 -4.06
C ALA A 2 22.48 -40.74 -4.79
N SER A 3 21.20 -40.38 -4.92
CA SER A 3 20.77 -39.15 -5.58
C SER A 3 21.34 -37.94 -4.83
N PHE A 4 22.11 -37.09 -5.53
CA PHE A 4 22.66 -35.87 -4.94
C PHE A 4 21.51 -34.93 -4.55
N LYS A 5 21.28 -34.75 -3.25
CA LYS A 5 20.30 -33.79 -2.74
C LYS A 5 20.81 -32.38 -2.97
N LYS A 6 20.03 -31.57 -3.71
CA LYS A 6 20.35 -30.16 -3.97
C LYS A 6 20.60 -29.42 -2.67
N THR A 7 21.57 -28.51 -2.68
CA THR A 7 21.90 -27.69 -1.50
C THR A 7 20.67 -26.87 -1.10
N GLN A 8 20.12 -27.17 0.08
CA GLN A 8 19.01 -26.41 0.64
C GLN A 8 19.56 -25.11 1.20
N ILE A 9 19.50 -24.05 0.39
CA ILE A 9 19.81 -22.71 0.86
C ILE A 9 18.77 -22.36 1.92
N ARG A 10 19.20 -22.31 3.19
CA ARG A 10 18.35 -21.85 4.29
C ARG A 10 18.09 -20.36 4.10
N SER A 11 16.94 -20.01 3.53
CA SER A 11 16.43 -18.65 3.61
C SER A 11 15.89 -18.44 5.01
N LEU A 12 16.68 -17.80 5.86
CA LEU A 12 16.19 -17.37 7.16
C LEU A 12 15.18 -16.23 6.97
N PRO A 13 14.12 -16.16 7.80
CA PRO A 13 13.15 -15.08 7.71
C PRO A 13 13.88 -13.75 7.91
N LYS A 14 13.70 -12.82 6.98
CA LYS A 14 14.20 -11.45 7.18
C LYS A 14 13.46 -10.87 8.38
N ILE A 15 14.20 -10.44 9.38
CA ILE A 15 13.68 -9.71 10.53
C ILE A 15 13.26 -8.34 10.00
N GLY A 16 11.96 -8.04 10.05
CA GLY A 16 11.37 -6.82 9.50
C GLY A 16 9.91 -7.01 9.09
N GLN A 17 9.24 -5.91 8.74
CA GLN A 17 7.84 -5.94 8.29
C GLN A 17 7.72 -6.87 7.06
N LYS A 18 6.90 -7.92 7.20
CA LYS A 18 6.63 -8.83 6.08
C LYS A 18 6.00 -8.00 4.96
N VAL A 19 6.72 -7.85 3.86
CA VAL A 19 6.22 -7.23 2.64
C VAL A 19 5.04 -8.10 2.17
N THR A 20 3.82 -7.64 2.41
CA THR A 20 2.59 -8.36 2.04
C THR A 20 2.49 -8.46 0.51
N ALA A 21 1.79 -9.47 0.00
CA ALA A 21 1.56 -9.59 -1.45
C ALA A 21 0.97 -8.31 -2.05
N ASP A 22 0.19 -7.60 -1.25
CA ASP A 22 -0.42 -6.32 -1.59
C ASP A 22 0.56 -5.17 -1.66
N THR A 23 1.50 -5.05 -0.73
CA THR A 23 2.57 -4.05 -0.87
C THR A 23 3.40 -4.30 -2.13
N LEU A 24 3.62 -5.57 -2.52
CA LEU A 24 4.26 -5.90 -3.80
C LEU A 24 3.35 -5.58 -5.01
N TYR A 25 2.03 -5.69 -4.86
CA TYR A 25 1.04 -5.35 -5.88
C TYR A 25 1.11 -3.85 -6.20
N TRP A 26 1.07 -3.00 -5.17
CA TRP A 26 1.09 -1.55 -5.31
C TRP A 26 2.48 -1.00 -5.67
N ARG A 27 3.56 -1.63 -5.19
CA ARG A 27 4.92 -1.26 -5.59
C ARG A 27 5.25 -1.58 -7.06
N LYS A 28 4.43 -2.37 -7.76
CA LYS A 28 4.59 -2.65 -9.19
C LYS A 28 4.03 -1.55 -10.10
N LEU A 29 3.49 -0.47 -9.54
CA LEU A 29 3.14 0.72 -10.32
C LEU A 29 4.41 1.31 -10.94
N ASN A 30 4.32 1.72 -12.22
CA ASN A 30 5.44 2.38 -12.88
C ASN A 30 5.71 3.75 -12.26
N PHE A 31 6.86 4.31 -12.61
CA PHE A 31 7.20 5.68 -12.24
C PHE A 31 6.07 6.64 -12.63
N PRO A 32 5.67 7.55 -11.72
CA PRO A 32 4.60 8.49 -11.98
C PRO A 32 4.95 9.38 -13.17
N VAL A 33 4.09 9.39 -14.19
CA VAL A 33 4.15 10.37 -15.26
C VAL A 33 3.42 11.61 -14.78
N THR A 34 4.14 12.72 -14.63
CA THR A 34 3.56 13.99 -14.18
C THR A 34 3.23 14.88 -15.38
N VAL A 35 1.95 15.22 -15.55
CA VAL A 35 1.47 16.20 -16.52
C VAL A 35 1.19 17.51 -15.76
N LYS A 36 1.64 18.64 -16.29
CA LYS A 36 1.44 19.95 -15.65
C LYS A 36 0.31 20.72 -16.33
N GLU A 37 -0.67 21.09 -15.53
CA GLU A 37 -1.77 21.98 -15.91
C GLU A 37 -1.59 23.38 -15.29
N PHE A 38 -2.44 24.32 -15.73
CA PHE A 38 -2.34 25.73 -15.35
C PHE A 38 -2.93 26.03 -13.96
N GLY A 39 -3.90 25.25 -13.50
CA GLY A 39 -4.60 25.46 -12.23
C GLY A 39 -4.58 24.22 -11.33
N PRO A 40 -4.99 24.36 -10.06
CA PRO A 40 -5.20 23.22 -9.18
C PRO A 40 -6.26 22.28 -9.77
N ILE A 41 -6.11 20.99 -9.46
CA ILE A 41 -7.01 19.96 -9.97
C ILE A 41 -8.08 19.68 -8.93
N ASP A 42 -9.29 20.19 -9.19
CA ASP A 42 -10.39 20.14 -8.23
C ASP A 42 -11.00 18.74 -8.12
N TYR A 43 -11.20 18.07 -9.25
CA TYR A 43 -11.85 16.76 -9.29
C TYR A 43 -11.41 15.93 -10.49
N ILE A 44 -11.32 14.62 -10.28
CA ILE A 44 -10.98 13.62 -11.29
C ILE A 44 -12.06 12.54 -11.26
N ASP A 45 -12.59 12.21 -12.43
CA ASP A 45 -13.55 11.11 -12.61
C ASP A 45 -13.02 10.17 -13.69
N VAL A 46 -13.19 8.87 -13.47
CA VAL A 46 -12.73 7.84 -14.40
C VAL A 46 -13.93 7.17 -15.03
N MET A 47 -13.92 7.05 -16.36
CA MET A 47 -14.94 6.32 -17.09
C MET A 47 -14.93 4.84 -16.68
N PRO A 48 -16.10 4.21 -16.48
CA PRO A 48 -16.16 2.80 -16.06
C PRO A 48 -15.95 1.79 -17.20
N ILE A 49 -15.93 2.23 -18.47
CA ILE A 49 -15.76 1.36 -19.65
C ILE A 49 -14.40 1.65 -20.32
N GLU A 50 -13.75 0.62 -20.85
CA GLU A 50 -12.53 0.75 -21.67
C GLU A 50 -12.77 1.68 -22.87
N PRO A 51 -11.89 2.64 -23.19
CA PRO A 51 -10.47 2.77 -22.79
C PRO A 51 -10.21 3.60 -21.50
N TYR A 52 -11.19 3.66 -20.58
CA TYR A 52 -11.08 4.34 -19.28
C TYR A 52 -10.58 5.78 -19.36
N PHE A 53 -11.23 6.58 -20.21
CA PHE A 53 -10.94 8.01 -20.27
C PHE A 53 -11.08 8.66 -18.89
N ILE A 54 -10.14 9.55 -18.57
CA ILE A 54 -10.08 10.24 -17.29
C ILE A 54 -10.51 11.69 -17.52
N ALA A 55 -11.61 12.13 -16.91
CA ALA A 55 -12.00 13.53 -16.89
C ALA A 55 -11.30 14.22 -15.72
N VAL A 56 -10.63 15.33 -16.02
CA VAL A 56 -9.93 16.16 -15.05
C VAL A 56 -10.50 17.57 -15.15
N SER A 57 -10.96 18.09 -14.02
CA SER A 57 -11.40 19.48 -13.89
C SER A 57 -10.25 20.33 -13.34
N SER A 58 -9.86 21.37 -14.08
CA SER A 58 -8.81 22.31 -13.69
C SER A 58 -9.23 23.73 -14.03
N ALA A 59 -9.62 24.51 -13.02
CA ALA A 59 -10.03 25.91 -13.15
C ALA A 59 -11.04 26.08 -14.31
N ALA A 60 -10.74 26.88 -15.34
CA ALA A 60 -11.67 27.17 -16.44
C ALA A 60 -11.83 26.06 -17.49
N LYS A 61 -11.20 24.89 -17.32
CA LYS A 61 -11.15 23.84 -18.34
C LYS A 61 -11.44 22.46 -17.76
N VAL A 62 -12.20 21.68 -18.52
CA VAL A 62 -12.36 20.24 -18.29
C VAL A 62 -11.61 19.50 -19.39
N GLN A 63 -10.70 18.61 -19.02
CA GLN A 63 -9.88 17.85 -19.96
C GLN A 63 -10.13 16.35 -19.81
N ILE A 64 -10.15 15.65 -20.93
CA ILE A 64 -10.25 14.20 -20.98
C ILE A 64 -8.89 13.66 -21.40
N TYR A 65 -8.28 12.83 -20.57
CA TYR A 65 -7.02 12.15 -20.85
C TYR A 65 -7.24 10.69 -21.22
N ASN A 66 -6.39 10.19 -22.10
CA ASN A 66 -6.25 8.75 -22.29
C ASN A 66 -5.25 8.20 -21.24
N PRO A 67 -5.63 7.17 -20.46
CA PRO A 67 -4.78 6.61 -19.41
C PRO A 67 -3.49 5.97 -19.92
N ILE A 68 -3.48 5.44 -21.15
CA ILE A 68 -2.34 4.70 -21.72
C ILE A 68 -1.34 5.65 -22.37
N THR A 69 -1.83 6.61 -23.18
CA THR A 69 -0.95 7.54 -23.90
C THR A 69 -0.60 8.78 -23.09
N HIS A 70 -1.31 9.03 -21.98
CA HIS A 70 -1.19 10.22 -21.13
C HIS A 70 -1.44 11.55 -21.88
N GLN A 71 -1.97 11.49 -23.09
CA GLN A 71 -2.27 12.66 -23.90
C GLN A 71 -3.71 13.11 -23.67
N VAL A 72 -3.92 14.42 -23.80
CA VAL A 72 -5.25 15.02 -23.79
C VAL A 72 -6.00 14.56 -25.04
N HIS A 73 -7.07 13.79 -24.85
CA HIS A 73 -7.97 13.39 -25.92
C HIS A 73 -8.84 14.57 -26.36
N ARG A 74 -9.48 15.25 -25.39
CA ARG A 74 -10.38 16.39 -25.61
C ARG A 74 -10.29 17.39 -24.45
N HIS A 75 -10.63 18.64 -24.71
CA HIS A 75 -10.74 19.67 -23.68
C HIS A 75 -11.94 20.58 -23.95
N PHE A 76 -12.62 21.01 -22.89
CA PHE A 76 -13.77 21.91 -22.91
C PHE A 76 -13.41 23.23 -22.21
N THR A 77 -13.63 24.34 -22.91
CA THR A 77 -13.24 25.71 -22.48
C THR A 77 -14.44 26.67 -22.44
N ARG A 78 -15.68 26.15 -22.46
CA ARG A 78 -16.89 26.99 -22.53
C ARG A 78 -17.34 27.49 -21.14
N PHE A 79 -16.41 27.60 -20.20
CA PHE A 79 -16.63 28.10 -18.85
C PHE A 79 -16.03 29.50 -18.76
N LYS A 80 -16.71 30.42 -18.06
CA LYS A 80 -16.22 31.80 -17.90
C LYS A 80 -15.19 31.91 -16.78
N GLU A 81 -15.47 31.28 -15.64
CA GLU A 81 -14.58 31.26 -14.46
C GLU A 81 -14.05 29.83 -14.21
N ALA A 82 -14.61 29.12 -13.23
CA ALA A 82 -14.19 27.77 -12.88
C ALA A 82 -15.24 26.71 -13.26
N ALA A 83 -14.74 25.53 -13.63
CA ALA A 83 -15.48 24.31 -13.80
C ALA A 83 -15.12 23.35 -12.66
N TYR A 84 -16.12 22.87 -11.95
CA TYR A 84 -15.95 21.95 -10.83
C TYR A 84 -16.60 20.60 -11.14
N GLY A 85 -16.03 19.55 -10.54
CA GLY A 85 -16.72 18.26 -10.40
C GLY A 85 -17.10 17.58 -11.71
N ALA A 86 -16.27 17.65 -12.75
CA ALA A 86 -16.56 17.00 -14.03
C ALA A 86 -16.77 15.49 -13.86
N SER A 87 -17.89 14.96 -14.35
CA SER A 87 -18.21 13.53 -14.30
C SER A 87 -18.59 12.99 -15.68
N ILE A 88 -18.12 11.79 -15.99
CA ILE A 88 -18.39 11.10 -17.26
C ILE A 88 -19.58 10.16 -17.05
N ARG A 89 -20.51 10.14 -18.00
CA ARG A 89 -21.61 9.18 -18.00
C ARG A 89 -21.08 7.76 -18.19
N SER A 90 -21.74 6.75 -17.63
CA SER A 90 -21.26 5.36 -17.72
C SER A 90 -21.03 4.90 -19.18
N ASP A 91 -21.87 5.34 -20.13
CA ASP A 91 -21.70 5.10 -21.58
C ASP A 91 -20.45 5.74 -22.23
N GLY A 92 -19.80 6.68 -21.56
CA GLY A 92 -18.61 7.38 -22.08
C GLY A 92 -18.84 8.40 -23.19
N LYS A 93 -20.09 8.80 -23.43
CA LYS A 93 -20.44 9.77 -24.49
C LYS A 93 -20.63 11.19 -23.97
N LEU A 94 -21.16 11.32 -22.75
CA LEU A 94 -21.52 12.61 -22.18
C LEU A 94 -20.64 12.94 -20.97
N VAL A 95 -20.36 14.24 -20.81
CA VAL A 95 -19.72 14.80 -19.61
C VAL A 95 -20.61 15.89 -19.04
N VAL A 96 -20.78 15.87 -17.74
CA VAL A 96 -21.39 16.97 -17.00
C VAL A 96 -20.32 17.67 -16.18
N ALA A 97 -20.38 18.99 -16.12
CA ALA A 97 -19.54 19.79 -15.24
C ALA A 97 -20.36 20.91 -14.59
N GLY A 98 -20.11 21.14 -13.29
CA GLY A 98 -20.63 22.29 -12.56
C GLY A 98 -19.80 23.54 -12.85
N CYS A 99 -20.45 24.70 -12.79
CA CYS A 99 -19.81 26.01 -12.95
C CYS A 99 -19.88 26.80 -11.64
N ASP A 100 -18.99 27.78 -11.52
CA ASP A 100 -19.04 28.77 -10.44
C ASP A 100 -20.31 29.65 -10.50
N GLU A 101 -20.82 29.93 -11.70
CA GLU A 101 -22.08 30.68 -11.94
C GLU A 101 -23.36 29.93 -11.49
N GLY A 102 -23.25 28.74 -10.87
CA GLY A 102 -24.40 27.90 -10.52
C GLY A 102 -25.09 27.22 -11.70
N HIS A 103 -24.42 27.18 -12.85
CA HIS A 103 -24.89 26.46 -14.03
C HIS A 103 -24.26 25.07 -14.12
N ILE A 104 -25.04 24.09 -14.54
CA ILE A 104 -24.52 22.76 -14.86
C ILE A 104 -24.53 22.63 -16.38
N LYS A 105 -23.39 22.27 -16.97
CA LYS A 105 -23.23 22.18 -18.42
C LYS A 105 -23.02 20.73 -18.84
N LEU A 106 -23.80 20.29 -19.83
CA LEU A 106 -23.71 18.97 -20.44
C LEU A 106 -23.00 19.06 -21.78
N PHE A 107 -21.95 18.28 -21.96
CA PHE A 107 -21.16 18.21 -23.18
C PHE A 107 -21.22 16.84 -23.81
N ASP A 108 -21.18 16.82 -25.15
CA ASP A 108 -20.87 15.60 -25.91
C ASP A 108 -19.35 15.47 -26.10
N ILE A 109 -18.79 14.30 -25.80
CA ILE A 109 -17.36 14.00 -25.94
C ILE A 109 -16.97 13.93 -27.41
N GLY A 110 -17.85 13.40 -28.28
CA GLY A 110 -17.58 13.22 -29.70
C GLY A 110 -17.52 14.56 -30.44
N SER A 111 -18.59 15.34 -30.34
CA SER A 111 -18.77 16.62 -31.04
C SER A 111 -18.08 17.81 -30.35
N LYS A 112 -17.70 17.70 -29.07
CA LYS A 112 -17.23 18.82 -28.23
C LYS A 112 -18.29 19.95 -28.10
N SER A 113 -19.52 19.68 -28.47
CA SER A 113 -20.63 20.63 -28.40
C SER A 113 -21.20 20.67 -26.98
N LEU A 114 -21.61 21.86 -26.56
CA LEU A 114 -22.47 22.03 -25.40
C LEU A 114 -23.87 21.63 -25.83
N LEU A 115 -24.42 20.60 -25.20
CA LEU A 115 -25.77 20.11 -25.49
C LEU A 115 -26.80 20.90 -24.70
N ARG A 116 -26.61 21.00 -23.38
CA ARG A 116 -27.62 21.53 -22.46
C ARG A 116 -26.99 22.34 -21.32
N ILE A 117 -27.77 23.26 -20.77
CA ILE A 117 -27.40 24.09 -19.62
C ILE A 117 -28.55 24.06 -18.61
N PHE A 118 -28.30 23.48 -17.44
CA PHE A 118 -29.26 23.48 -16.35
C PHE A 118 -29.06 24.74 -15.49
N LYS A 119 -30.13 25.51 -15.31
CA LYS A 119 -30.14 26.77 -14.55
C LYS A 119 -31.15 26.66 -13.40
N GLY A 120 -30.71 26.95 -12.19
CA GLY A 120 -31.60 27.03 -11.02
C GLY A 120 -30.89 27.00 -9.66
N HIS A 121 -29.62 26.60 -9.62
CA HIS A 121 -28.75 26.93 -8.49
C HIS A 121 -28.37 28.42 -8.48
N LYS A 122 -28.26 28.98 -7.27
CA LYS A 122 -27.88 30.38 -7.05
C LYS A 122 -26.39 30.57 -6.75
N GLY A 123 -25.68 29.49 -6.47
CA GLY A 123 -24.27 29.49 -6.12
C GLY A 123 -23.48 28.39 -6.84
N PRO A 124 -22.15 28.35 -6.65
CA PRO A 124 -21.26 27.40 -7.30
C PRO A 124 -21.70 25.94 -7.13
N VAL A 125 -21.58 25.14 -8.18
CA VAL A 125 -21.86 23.69 -8.14
C VAL A 125 -20.53 22.94 -8.12
N HIS A 126 -20.15 22.36 -6.97
CA HIS A 126 -18.83 21.73 -6.78
C HIS A 126 -18.76 20.29 -7.26
N ARG A 127 -19.89 19.57 -7.22
CA ARG A 127 -19.98 18.18 -7.67
C ARG A 127 -21.25 17.97 -8.47
N CYS A 128 -21.12 17.22 -9.55
CA CYS A 128 -22.24 16.70 -10.33
C CYS A 128 -21.95 15.25 -10.70
N LYS A 129 -22.96 14.39 -10.58
CA LYS A 129 -22.85 12.96 -10.85
C LYS A 129 -24.07 12.51 -11.65
N PHE A 130 -23.84 11.61 -12.59
CA PHE A 130 -24.94 10.89 -13.24
C PHE A 130 -25.51 9.83 -12.29
N THR A 131 -26.81 9.60 -12.37
CA THR A 131 -27.44 8.44 -11.72
C THR A 131 -27.18 7.16 -12.50
N ALA A 132 -27.41 6.01 -11.85
CA ALA A 132 -27.26 4.70 -12.48
C ALA A 132 -28.11 4.53 -13.75
N ASP A 133 -29.27 5.20 -13.83
CA ASP A 133 -30.15 5.18 -15.00
C ASP A 133 -29.60 5.99 -16.20
N ASN A 134 -28.54 6.77 -16.01
CA ASN A 134 -27.94 7.66 -17.03
C ASN A 134 -28.86 8.75 -17.59
N VAL A 135 -30.10 8.87 -17.10
CA VAL A 135 -31.09 9.87 -17.51
C VAL A 135 -31.12 11.07 -16.56
N HIS A 136 -30.74 10.87 -15.29
CA HIS A 136 -30.79 11.92 -14.29
C HIS A 136 -29.39 12.37 -13.86
N VAL A 137 -29.29 13.63 -13.43
CA VAL A 137 -28.06 14.22 -12.89
C VAL A 137 -28.34 14.76 -11.49
N VAL A 138 -27.49 14.39 -10.55
CA VAL A 138 -27.50 14.96 -9.19
C VAL A 138 -26.43 16.03 -9.11
N SER A 139 -26.76 17.14 -8.46
CA SER A 139 -25.88 18.30 -8.30
C SER A 139 -25.83 18.75 -6.85
N PHE A 140 -24.64 19.18 -6.44
CA PHE A 140 -24.33 19.59 -5.07
C PHE A 140 -23.70 20.98 -5.12
N SER A 141 -24.35 21.94 -4.46
CA SER A 141 -24.01 23.36 -4.57
C SER A 141 -23.69 24.01 -3.22
N ASP A 142 -22.88 25.07 -3.29
CA ASP A 142 -22.64 26.00 -2.19
C ASP A 142 -23.90 26.81 -1.82
N ASP A 143 -24.99 26.76 -2.60
CA ASP A 143 -26.29 27.32 -2.21
C ASP A 143 -27.06 26.49 -1.16
N LYS A 144 -26.37 25.47 -0.59
CA LYS A 144 -26.87 24.54 0.43
C LYS A 144 -27.93 23.56 -0.08
N SER A 145 -28.18 23.56 -1.39
CA SER A 145 -29.16 22.69 -1.99
C SER A 145 -28.52 21.54 -2.78
N VAL A 146 -29.24 20.43 -2.79
CA VAL A 146 -28.96 19.26 -3.62
C VAL A 146 -30.14 19.09 -4.56
N ALA A 147 -29.88 19.13 -5.87
CA ALA A 147 -30.94 19.04 -6.87
C ALA A 147 -30.75 17.85 -7.80
N LEU A 148 -31.86 17.20 -8.14
CA LEU A 148 -31.98 16.15 -9.13
C LEU A 148 -32.59 16.74 -10.41
N TRP A 149 -31.90 16.52 -11.52
CA TRP A 149 -32.23 17.08 -12.83
C TRP A 149 -32.58 15.99 -13.83
N ASP A 150 -33.55 16.29 -14.69
CA ASP A 150 -33.89 15.45 -15.84
C ASP A 150 -33.09 15.89 -17.08
N LEU A 151 -32.27 14.99 -17.65
CA LEU A 151 -31.46 15.32 -18.84
C LEU A 151 -32.31 15.70 -20.07
N PRO A 152 -33.35 14.95 -20.48
CA PRO A 152 -34.14 15.26 -21.67
C PRO A 152 -34.99 16.54 -21.53
N SER A 153 -35.51 16.83 -20.35
CA SER A 153 -36.44 17.95 -20.13
C SER A 153 -35.76 19.25 -19.69
N GLU A 154 -34.50 19.22 -19.26
CA GLU A 154 -33.78 20.37 -18.68
C GLU A 154 -34.39 20.94 -17.39
N THR A 155 -35.30 20.18 -16.77
CA THR A 155 -36.04 20.62 -15.59
C THR A 155 -35.43 20.08 -14.30
N GLU A 156 -35.49 20.89 -13.24
CA GLU A 156 -35.31 20.42 -11.86
C GLU A 156 -36.50 19.53 -11.49
N ILE A 157 -36.23 18.26 -11.12
CA ILE A 157 -37.27 17.35 -10.64
C ILE A 157 -37.49 17.59 -9.15
N ILE A 158 -36.40 17.59 -8.37
CA ILE A 158 -36.43 17.68 -6.91
C ILE A 158 -35.29 18.55 -6.43
N LYS A 159 -35.56 19.37 -5.41
CA LYS A 159 -34.57 20.21 -4.75
C LYS A 159 -34.67 20.04 -3.23
N PHE A 160 -33.60 19.54 -2.63
CA PHE A 160 -33.46 19.39 -1.17
C PHE A 160 -32.64 20.56 -0.63
N SER A 161 -33.14 21.25 0.40
CA SER A 161 -32.50 22.43 1.00
C SER A 161 -32.41 22.31 2.52
N GLU A 162 -31.98 21.14 3.00
CA GLU A 162 -31.89 20.87 4.43
C GLU A 162 -30.50 21.13 5.05
N HIS A 163 -29.47 21.36 4.23
CA HIS A 163 -28.14 21.63 4.75
C HIS A 163 -28.04 23.06 5.27
N SER A 164 -27.26 23.24 6.34
CA SER A 164 -27.05 24.56 6.93
C SER A 164 -25.85 25.29 6.34
N ASP A 165 -24.95 24.57 5.67
CA ASP A 165 -23.73 25.11 5.06
C ASP A 165 -23.42 24.47 3.68
N TYR A 166 -22.31 24.86 3.06
CA TYR A 166 -21.88 24.48 1.71
C TYR A 166 -21.81 22.97 1.48
N VAL A 167 -22.41 22.50 0.38
CA VAL A 167 -22.42 21.09 -0.01
C VAL A 167 -21.38 20.85 -1.10
N ARG A 168 -20.22 20.31 -0.71
CA ARG A 168 -19.07 20.10 -1.60
C ARG A 168 -18.76 18.65 -1.91
N ALA A 169 -19.33 17.73 -1.14
CA ALA A 169 -19.20 16.30 -1.36
C ALA A 169 -20.53 15.69 -1.78
N GLY A 170 -20.49 14.77 -2.73
CA GLY A 170 -21.68 14.10 -3.21
C GLY A 170 -21.35 12.80 -3.92
N CYS A 171 -22.20 11.80 -3.71
CA CYS A 171 -22.06 10.48 -4.30
C CYS A 171 -23.43 9.95 -4.69
N VAL A 172 -23.50 9.13 -5.73
CA VAL A 172 -24.72 8.45 -6.17
C VAL A 172 -24.48 6.97 -6.07
N SER A 173 -25.54 6.20 -5.79
CA SER A 173 -25.45 4.75 -5.82
C SER A 173 -25.18 4.24 -7.24
N SER A 174 -24.38 3.18 -7.34
CA SER A 174 -24.13 2.48 -8.60
C SER A 174 -25.25 1.53 -9.00
N ILE A 175 -26.12 1.13 -8.06
CA ILE A 175 -27.20 0.14 -8.31
C ILE A 175 -28.56 0.83 -8.42
N SER A 176 -28.87 1.72 -7.49
CA SER A 176 -30.17 2.39 -7.42
C SER A 176 -30.04 3.83 -7.91
N SER A 177 -30.85 4.22 -8.88
CA SER A 177 -30.83 5.59 -9.41
C SER A 177 -31.40 6.64 -8.46
N ASP A 178 -32.27 6.22 -7.54
CA ASP A 178 -33.00 7.13 -6.64
C ASP A 178 -32.21 7.53 -5.38
N LEU A 179 -31.15 6.79 -5.02
CA LEU A 179 -30.40 7.01 -3.78
C LEU A 179 -29.13 7.80 -4.04
N PHE A 180 -28.97 8.91 -3.31
CA PHE A 180 -27.77 9.72 -3.36
C PHE A 180 -27.38 10.25 -1.97
N LEU A 181 -26.08 10.44 -1.78
CA LEU A 181 -25.46 10.95 -0.57
C LEU A 181 -24.91 12.34 -0.82
N SER A 182 -25.03 13.18 0.19
CA SER A 182 -24.45 14.52 0.26
C SER A 182 -23.60 14.64 1.50
N GLY A 183 -22.46 15.31 1.38
CA GLY A 183 -21.62 15.71 2.50
C GLY A 183 -21.45 17.22 2.48
N SER A 184 -21.76 17.84 3.61
CA SER A 184 -21.70 19.29 3.78
C SER A 184 -20.61 19.69 4.77
N PHE A 185 -20.24 20.95 4.69
CA PHE A 185 -19.34 21.60 5.64
C PHE A 185 -20.00 21.83 7.00
N ASP A 186 -21.32 21.64 7.11
CA ASP A 186 -22.07 21.58 8.37
C ASP A 186 -21.79 20.33 9.22
N HIS A 187 -20.79 19.54 8.82
CA HIS A 187 -20.33 18.30 9.45
C HIS A 187 -21.29 17.12 9.29
N THR A 188 -22.41 17.31 8.59
CA THR A 188 -23.40 16.26 8.36
C THR A 188 -23.25 15.59 6.99
N VAL A 189 -23.53 14.30 6.97
CA VAL A 189 -23.75 13.52 5.76
C VAL A 189 -25.23 13.14 5.72
N LYS A 190 -25.90 13.48 4.63
CA LYS A 190 -27.32 13.18 4.43
C LYS A 190 -27.53 12.27 3.24
N LEU A 191 -28.36 11.25 3.44
CA LEU A 191 -28.86 10.34 2.42
C LEU A 191 -30.25 10.79 2.00
N TYR A 192 -30.48 10.85 0.68
CA TYR A 192 -31.78 11.18 0.10
C TYR A 192 -32.29 10.02 -0.76
N ASP A 193 -33.60 9.89 -0.81
CA ASP A 193 -34.33 9.02 -1.73
C ASP A 193 -35.19 9.88 -2.65
N ALA A 194 -34.93 9.83 -3.96
CA ALA A 194 -35.65 10.61 -4.96
C ALA A 194 -37.16 10.29 -5.00
N ARG A 195 -37.58 9.10 -4.53
CA ARG A 195 -39.00 8.71 -4.52
C ARG A 195 -39.81 9.44 -3.45
N SER A 196 -39.15 9.93 -2.40
CA SER A 196 -39.78 10.67 -1.31
C SER A 196 -39.17 12.07 -1.20
N PRO A 197 -39.80 13.10 -1.80
CA PRO A 197 -39.27 14.46 -1.78
C PRO A 197 -39.45 15.18 -0.43
N THR A 198 -39.86 14.47 0.62
CA THR A 198 -40.22 15.07 1.92
C THR A 198 -39.02 15.39 2.81
N GLY A 199 -37.85 14.79 2.55
CA GLY A 199 -36.62 15.13 3.26
C GLY A 199 -35.50 14.09 3.15
N SER A 200 -34.44 14.25 3.95
CA SER A 200 -33.38 13.25 4.09
C SER A 200 -33.86 12.02 4.85
N THR A 201 -33.52 10.83 4.32
CA THR A 201 -33.86 9.55 4.94
C THR A 201 -32.97 9.28 6.16
N ILE A 202 -31.68 9.59 6.04
CA ILE A 202 -30.68 9.41 7.08
C ILE A 202 -29.84 10.67 7.17
N SER A 203 -29.64 11.18 8.38
CA SER A 203 -28.66 12.25 8.66
C SER A 203 -27.68 11.77 9.73
N VAL A 204 -26.39 11.94 9.46
CA VAL A 204 -25.31 11.48 10.33
C VAL A 204 -24.31 12.61 10.54
N ASP A 205 -23.85 12.78 11.78
CA ASP A 205 -22.81 13.75 12.13
C ASP A 205 -21.40 13.14 12.12
N HIS A 206 -20.53 13.70 11.31
CA HIS A 206 -19.11 13.35 11.20
C HIS A 206 -18.24 14.16 12.17
N GLY A 207 -18.72 15.30 12.70
CA GLY A 207 -18.00 16.15 13.66
C GLY A 207 -16.83 16.96 13.08
N SER A 208 -16.65 16.95 11.76
CA SER A 208 -15.72 17.83 11.04
C SER A 208 -16.24 18.08 9.62
N PRO A 209 -15.79 19.13 8.91
CA PRO A 209 -16.23 19.39 7.54
C PRO A 209 -15.98 18.18 6.63
N VAL A 210 -17.00 17.79 5.88
CA VAL A 210 -16.95 16.61 5.00
C VAL A 210 -16.44 17.03 3.63
N GLU A 211 -15.31 16.46 3.22
CA GLU A 211 -14.64 16.76 1.95
C GLU A 211 -15.02 15.78 0.84
N SER A 212 -15.23 14.51 1.20
CA SER A 212 -15.70 13.49 0.24
C SER A 212 -16.55 12.42 0.90
N VAL A 213 -17.45 11.85 0.11
CA VAL A 213 -18.33 10.74 0.50
C VAL A 213 -18.33 9.72 -0.63
N LEU A 214 -18.36 8.44 -0.27
CA LEU A 214 -18.42 7.34 -1.22
C LEU A 214 -19.39 6.27 -0.73
N MET A 215 -20.25 5.81 -1.63
CA MET A 215 -21.09 4.65 -1.40
C MET A 215 -20.38 3.40 -1.89
N TYR A 216 -20.46 2.31 -1.12
CA TYR A 216 -19.96 1.02 -1.57
C TYR A 216 -20.89 0.47 -2.66
N PRO A 217 -20.39 -0.25 -3.69
CA PRO A 217 -21.24 -0.75 -4.78
C PRO A 217 -22.38 -1.66 -4.31
N GLY A 218 -22.24 -2.33 -3.17
CA GLY A 218 -23.31 -3.14 -2.57
C GLY A 218 -24.39 -2.35 -1.79
N ASN A 219 -24.31 -1.02 -1.72
CA ASN A 219 -25.20 -0.11 -0.98
C ASN A 219 -25.44 -0.43 0.51
N SER A 220 -24.68 -1.34 1.12
CA SER A 220 -24.81 -1.65 2.54
C SER A 220 -24.09 -0.64 3.42
N ILE A 221 -22.97 -0.12 2.92
CA ILE A 221 -22.04 0.72 3.66
C ILE A 221 -21.74 1.96 2.84
N PHE A 222 -21.63 3.09 3.52
CA PHE A 222 -21.03 4.28 2.93
C PHE A 222 -19.90 4.79 3.83
N VAL A 223 -19.02 5.55 3.22
CA VAL A 223 -17.80 6.03 3.85
C VAL A 223 -17.77 7.53 3.70
N SER A 224 -17.64 8.22 4.83
CA SER A 224 -17.47 9.66 4.88
C SER A 224 -16.05 10.00 5.30
N VAL A 225 -15.56 11.08 4.72
CA VAL A 225 -14.23 11.59 4.97
C VAL A 225 -14.33 13.05 5.33
N GLY A 226 -13.75 13.40 6.47
CA GLY A 226 -13.73 14.76 6.96
C GLY A 226 -12.64 14.93 7.99
N GLY A 227 -12.00 16.10 7.97
CA GLY A 227 -10.84 16.34 8.83
C GLY A 227 -9.75 15.28 8.58
N THR A 228 -9.13 14.80 9.65
CA THR A 228 -8.08 13.77 9.61
C THR A 228 -8.61 12.33 9.58
N GLU A 229 -9.94 12.17 9.57
CA GLU A 229 -10.59 10.91 9.87
C GLU A 229 -11.48 10.41 8.75
N LEU A 230 -11.43 9.09 8.58
CA LEU A 230 -12.37 8.35 7.77
C LEU A 230 -13.36 7.64 8.69
N ARG A 231 -14.65 7.76 8.40
CA ARG A 231 -15.72 7.05 9.11
C ARG A 231 -16.50 6.17 8.16
N VAL A 232 -16.78 4.96 8.62
CA VAL A 232 -17.54 3.95 7.89
C VAL A 232 -18.89 3.79 8.57
N TRP A 233 -19.96 3.92 7.80
CA TRP A 233 -21.33 3.92 8.29
C TRP A 233 -22.12 2.79 7.64
N ASP A 234 -22.95 2.13 8.45
CA ASP A 234 -23.93 1.18 7.97
C ASP A 234 -25.20 1.90 7.52
N MET A 235 -25.52 1.78 6.23
CA MET A 235 -26.70 2.40 5.63
C MET A 235 -27.98 1.67 6.03
N LEU A 236 -27.92 0.34 6.19
CA LEU A 236 -29.09 -0.48 6.50
C LEU A 236 -29.51 -0.34 7.96
N ALA A 237 -28.54 -0.16 8.86
CA ALA A 237 -28.78 0.07 10.29
C ALA A 237 -29.07 1.54 10.64
N GLY A 238 -29.49 2.37 9.67
CA GLY A 238 -29.88 3.76 9.91
C GLY A 238 -28.72 4.70 10.22
N GLY A 239 -27.51 4.43 9.71
CA GLY A 239 -26.35 5.31 9.90
C GLY A 239 -25.50 4.97 11.13
N ARG A 240 -25.45 3.70 11.56
CA ARG A 240 -24.58 3.28 12.66
C ARG A 240 -23.11 3.37 12.26
N LEU A 241 -22.27 3.95 13.12
CA LEU A 241 -20.81 3.97 12.93
C LEU A 241 -20.23 2.55 13.11
N LEU A 242 -19.58 2.03 12.06
CA LEU A 242 -18.88 0.74 12.10
C LEU A 242 -17.42 0.89 12.48
N ALA A 243 -16.72 1.84 11.85
CA ALA A 243 -15.29 2.06 12.06
C ALA A 243 -14.92 3.54 11.94
N ARG A 244 -13.94 3.95 12.74
CA ARG A 244 -13.30 5.27 12.68
C ARG A 244 -11.80 5.06 12.51
N VAL A 245 -11.23 5.64 11.46
CA VAL A 245 -9.83 5.45 11.07
C VAL A 245 -9.16 6.81 10.96
N SER A 246 -8.18 7.06 11.84
CA SER A 246 -7.39 8.30 11.83
C SER A 246 -5.93 7.96 11.65
N GLN A 247 -5.47 7.95 10.40
CA GLN A 247 -4.06 7.73 10.08
C GLN A 247 -3.42 8.87 9.30
N HIS A 248 -4.21 9.81 8.78
CA HIS A 248 -3.67 10.99 8.11
C HIS A 248 -3.31 12.07 9.12
N HIS A 249 -2.26 12.84 8.84
CA HIS A 249 -1.84 13.94 9.70
C HIS A 249 -2.60 15.23 9.39
N LYS A 250 -3.11 15.36 8.17
CA LYS A 250 -3.86 16.51 7.68
C LYS A 250 -5.21 16.07 7.14
N THR A 251 -5.99 17.03 6.67
CA THR A 251 -7.30 16.79 6.10
C THR A 251 -7.23 15.83 4.92
N ILE A 252 -8.14 14.87 4.90
CA ILE A 252 -8.31 13.93 3.80
C ILE A 252 -9.28 14.60 2.82
N THR A 253 -8.88 14.73 1.55
CA THR A 253 -9.64 15.49 0.54
C THR A 253 -10.48 14.59 -0.34
N CYS A 254 -10.02 13.37 -0.60
CA CYS A 254 -10.63 12.48 -1.57
C CYS A 254 -10.61 11.02 -1.14
N LEU A 255 -11.57 10.28 -1.69
CA LEU A 255 -11.86 8.89 -1.40
C LEU A 255 -12.24 8.18 -2.69
N HIS A 256 -11.70 6.99 -2.92
CA HIS A 256 -12.06 6.15 -4.07
C HIS A 256 -11.96 4.66 -3.72
N LEU A 257 -12.75 3.82 -4.38
CA LEU A 257 -12.66 2.36 -4.24
C LEU A 257 -11.69 1.78 -5.26
N ALA A 258 -11.00 0.72 -4.86
CA ALA A 258 -10.07 -0.05 -5.70
C ALA A 258 -10.33 -1.55 -5.54
N SER A 259 -9.84 -2.32 -6.51
CA SER A 259 -9.92 -3.79 -6.55
C SER A 259 -11.33 -4.32 -6.42
N ASP A 260 -12.26 -3.78 -7.23
CA ASP A 260 -13.67 -4.19 -7.22
C ASP A 260 -14.30 -4.06 -5.81
N GLY A 261 -13.96 -2.98 -5.13
CA GLY A 261 -14.42 -2.67 -3.77
C GLY A 261 -13.60 -3.32 -2.64
N LYS A 262 -12.65 -4.22 -2.91
CA LYS A 262 -11.88 -4.85 -1.82
C LYS A 262 -10.98 -3.87 -1.06
N ARG A 263 -10.62 -2.76 -1.68
CA ARG A 263 -9.69 -1.77 -1.12
C ARG A 263 -10.27 -0.38 -1.17
N LEU A 264 -9.86 0.41 -0.20
CA LEU A 264 -10.23 1.80 -0.05
C LEU A 264 -9.00 2.67 -0.22
N VAL A 265 -9.05 3.69 -1.06
CA VAL A 265 -7.93 4.62 -1.25
C VAL A 265 -8.36 6.01 -0.79
N THR A 266 -7.57 6.59 0.11
CA THR A 266 -7.74 7.96 0.58
C THR A 266 -6.59 8.81 0.08
N GLY A 267 -6.86 10.07 -0.23
CA GLY A 267 -5.83 11.08 -0.54
C GLY A 267 -5.91 12.21 0.46
N GLY A 268 -4.76 12.59 1.01
CA GLY A 268 -4.66 13.66 2.00
C GLY A 268 -3.85 14.87 1.54
N LEU A 269 -4.11 15.98 2.23
CA LEU A 269 -3.29 17.19 2.14
C LEU A 269 -1.88 16.99 2.72
N ASP A 270 -1.63 15.84 3.35
CA ASP A 270 -0.32 15.37 3.81
C ASP A 270 0.57 14.84 2.68
N ARG A 271 0.09 14.90 1.43
CA ARG A 271 0.74 14.39 0.19
C ARG A 271 0.77 12.87 0.09
N HIS A 272 0.12 12.18 1.03
CA HIS A 272 0.08 10.73 1.03
C HIS A 272 -1.28 10.26 0.51
N ALA A 273 -1.26 9.24 -0.35
CA ALA A 273 -2.44 8.41 -0.57
C ALA A 273 -2.28 7.09 0.17
N LYS A 274 -3.26 6.74 1.01
CA LYS A 274 -3.23 5.52 1.82
C LYS A 274 -4.24 4.53 1.30
N ILE A 275 -3.81 3.28 1.19
CA ILE A 275 -4.64 2.17 0.73
C ILE A 275 -4.98 1.31 1.93
N TYR A 276 -6.27 1.21 2.22
CA TYR A 276 -6.84 0.41 3.29
C TYR A 276 -7.44 -0.87 2.73
N ASP A 277 -7.31 -1.93 3.51
CA ASP A 277 -8.14 -3.12 3.33
C ASP A 277 -9.52 -2.90 3.95
N VAL A 278 -10.59 -3.29 3.27
CA VAL A 278 -11.97 -3.02 3.72
C VAL A 278 -12.38 -3.89 4.91
N GLN A 279 -11.81 -5.09 5.06
CA GLN A 279 -12.19 -5.97 6.17
C GLN A 279 -11.58 -5.53 7.50
N SER A 280 -10.29 -5.18 7.48
CA SER A 280 -9.54 -4.84 8.68
C SER A 280 -9.38 -3.33 8.91
N TYR A 281 -9.65 -2.50 7.90
CA TYR A 281 -9.37 -1.06 7.87
C TYR A 281 -7.93 -0.70 8.26
N GLN A 282 -6.99 -1.64 8.07
CA GLN A 282 -5.57 -1.41 8.26
C GLN A 282 -4.95 -0.86 6.98
N VAL A 283 -3.90 -0.03 7.14
CA VAL A 283 -3.16 0.47 5.98
C VAL A 283 -2.27 -0.62 5.45
N VAL A 284 -2.52 -0.93 4.19
CA VAL A 284 -1.78 -1.91 3.41
C VAL A 284 -0.57 -1.26 2.76
N HIS A 285 -0.77 -0.09 2.15
CA HIS A 285 0.28 0.62 1.43
C HIS A 285 0.08 2.13 1.46
N THR A 286 1.19 2.86 1.36
CA THR A 286 1.24 4.31 1.31
C THR A 286 1.96 4.75 0.04
N LEU A 287 1.30 5.60 -0.75
CA LEU A 287 1.85 6.24 -1.94
C LEU A 287 2.21 7.68 -1.60
N ASP A 288 3.42 8.08 -1.94
CA ASP A 288 3.95 9.42 -1.64
C ASP A 288 3.96 10.27 -2.91
N PHE A 289 3.38 11.47 -2.81
CA PHE A 289 3.36 12.46 -3.88
C PHE A 289 4.18 13.70 -3.51
N PRO A 290 4.71 14.45 -4.50
CA PRO A 290 5.52 15.64 -4.21
C PRO A 290 4.71 16.79 -3.61
N SER A 291 3.41 16.86 -3.90
CA SER A 291 2.51 17.94 -3.47
C SER A 291 1.20 17.39 -2.92
N PRO A 292 0.41 18.22 -2.19
CA PRO A 292 -0.84 17.79 -1.57
C PRO A 292 -1.81 17.26 -2.62
N VAL A 293 -2.44 16.12 -2.33
CA VAL A 293 -3.41 15.48 -3.21
C VAL A 293 -4.77 16.12 -2.93
N LEU A 294 -5.44 16.61 -3.96
CA LEU A 294 -6.80 17.15 -3.89
C LEU A 294 -7.82 16.12 -4.35
N SER A 295 -7.53 15.44 -5.45
CA SER A 295 -8.42 14.47 -6.08
C SER A 295 -7.66 13.20 -6.47
N LEU A 296 -8.36 12.07 -6.45
CA LEU A 296 -7.84 10.76 -6.85
C LEU A 296 -8.87 10.10 -7.76
N GLY A 297 -8.38 9.39 -8.77
CA GLY A 297 -9.18 8.53 -9.63
C GLY A 297 -8.45 7.21 -9.88
N ILE A 298 -9.15 6.10 -9.75
CA ILE A 298 -8.60 4.76 -10.04
C ILE A 298 -9.49 4.11 -11.08
N THR A 299 -8.87 3.47 -12.07
CA THR A 299 -9.59 2.66 -13.04
C THR A 299 -10.20 1.42 -12.40
N PRO A 300 -11.38 0.96 -12.86
CA PRO A 300 -12.00 -0.27 -12.34
C PRO A 300 -11.06 -1.49 -12.31
N ASP A 301 -10.15 -1.58 -13.28
CA ASP A 301 -9.17 -2.67 -13.38
C ASP A 301 -7.89 -2.50 -12.53
N ASP A 302 -7.82 -1.43 -11.72
CA ASP A 302 -6.66 -1.06 -10.91
C ASP A 302 -5.33 -0.83 -11.67
N PHE A 303 -5.36 -0.78 -13.01
CA PHE A 303 -4.14 -0.59 -13.78
C PHE A 303 -3.59 0.82 -13.65
N THR A 304 -4.44 1.84 -13.59
CA THR A 304 -3.99 3.21 -13.44
C THR A 304 -4.53 3.88 -12.18
N VAL A 305 -3.62 4.52 -11.46
CA VAL A 305 -3.93 5.43 -10.35
C VAL A 305 -3.58 6.84 -10.81
N VAL A 306 -4.54 7.74 -10.72
CA VAL A 306 -4.41 9.14 -11.07
C VAL A 306 -4.58 9.97 -9.81
N ALA A 307 -3.60 10.83 -9.53
CA ALA A 307 -3.70 11.80 -8.44
C ALA A 307 -3.58 13.21 -9.00
N GLY A 308 -4.55 14.06 -8.65
CA GLY A 308 -4.54 15.48 -8.93
C GLY A 308 -4.01 16.25 -7.73
N MET A 309 -2.99 17.07 -7.97
CA MET A 309 -2.28 17.78 -6.92
C MET A 309 -2.65 19.28 -6.91
N ALA A 310 -2.46 19.92 -5.75
CA ALA A 310 -2.78 21.34 -5.56
C ALA A 310 -1.93 22.31 -6.40
N ASN A 311 -0.74 21.88 -6.86
CA ASN A 311 0.14 22.68 -7.74
C ASN A 311 -0.20 22.54 -9.24
N GLY A 312 -1.33 21.88 -9.58
CA GLY A 312 -1.75 21.63 -10.95
C GLY A 312 -1.00 20.50 -11.64
N LEU A 313 -0.22 19.70 -10.91
CA LEU A 313 0.36 18.48 -11.45
C LEU A 313 -0.66 17.32 -11.35
N ILE A 314 -0.82 16.58 -12.44
CA ILE A 314 -1.51 15.29 -12.48
C ILE A 314 -0.43 14.21 -12.51
N SER A 315 -0.38 13.34 -11.51
CA SER A 315 0.45 12.14 -11.58
C SER A 315 -0.39 10.94 -12.00
N MET A 316 -0.05 10.36 -13.14
CA MET A 316 -0.63 9.10 -13.63
C MET A 316 0.38 7.98 -13.40
N GLN A 317 0.00 6.98 -12.62
CA GLN A 317 0.79 5.78 -12.37
C GLN A 317 0.11 4.61 -13.06
N HIS A 318 0.71 4.10 -14.15
CA HIS A 318 0.23 2.91 -14.86
C HIS A 318 0.98 1.67 -14.38
N ARG A 319 0.27 0.56 -14.23
CA ARG A 319 0.85 -0.75 -13.99
C ARG A 319 0.98 -1.49 -15.31
N GLN A 320 2.22 -1.67 -15.77
CA GLN A 320 2.49 -2.55 -16.91
C GLN A 320 2.18 -4.00 -16.53
N THR A 321 1.30 -4.63 -17.30
CA THR A 321 1.23 -6.10 -17.28
C THR A 321 2.49 -6.69 -17.93
N PRO A 322 2.89 -7.92 -17.56
CA PRO A 322 4.02 -8.60 -18.21
C PRO A 322 3.85 -8.79 -19.73
N ALA A 323 2.61 -8.73 -20.24
CA ALA A 323 2.30 -8.79 -21.67
C ALA A 323 2.65 -7.48 -22.38
N GLU A 324 2.30 -6.33 -21.80
CA GLU A 324 2.65 -5.00 -22.32
C GLU A 324 4.15 -4.69 -22.19
N ALA A 325 4.76 -5.07 -21.06
CA ALA A 325 6.20 -4.90 -20.86
C ALA A 325 7.05 -5.70 -21.87
N ARG A 326 6.54 -6.83 -22.40
CA ARG A 326 7.17 -7.58 -23.50
C ARG A 326 6.99 -6.91 -24.85
N ALA A 327 5.89 -6.20 -25.07
CA ALA A 327 5.58 -5.50 -26.33
C ALA A 327 6.35 -4.18 -26.47
N LEU A 328 6.66 -3.51 -25.35
CA LEU A 328 7.40 -2.23 -25.29
C LEU A 328 8.93 -2.36 -25.38
N ILE A 329 9.50 -3.57 -25.40
CA ILE A 329 10.93 -3.75 -25.66
C ILE A 329 11.18 -3.28 -27.11
N PRO A 330 11.94 -2.20 -27.33
CA PRO A 330 12.27 -1.77 -28.68
C PRO A 330 13.00 -2.91 -29.39
N LYS A 331 12.58 -3.26 -30.62
CA LYS A 331 13.23 -4.22 -31.52
C LYS A 331 14.65 -3.77 -31.97
N GLN A 332 15.44 -3.12 -31.10
CA GLN A 332 16.80 -2.69 -31.37
C GLN A 332 17.87 -3.62 -30.78
N SER A 333 17.52 -4.56 -29.89
CA SER A 333 18.45 -5.61 -29.42
C SER A 333 18.41 -6.90 -30.27
N LEU A 334 18.07 -6.78 -31.56
CA LEU A 334 18.16 -7.84 -32.58
C LEU A 334 19.12 -7.46 -33.71
N LYS A 335 20.18 -6.72 -33.40
CA LYS A 335 21.33 -6.54 -34.28
C LYS A 335 22.60 -6.94 -33.52
N ASP A 336 22.73 -8.25 -33.25
CA ASP A 336 24.02 -8.95 -33.09
C ASP A 336 23.80 -10.45 -32.88
N GLN A 337 23.01 -11.05 -33.76
CA GLN A 337 23.15 -12.48 -34.05
C GLN A 337 23.37 -12.61 -35.54
N LYS A 338 24.63 -12.84 -35.90
CA LYS A 338 25.07 -13.18 -37.25
C LYS A 338 24.13 -14.25 -37.82
N LYS A 339 23.66 -13.99 -39.04
CA LYS A 339 22.93 -14.92 -39.91
C LYS A 339 23.65 -16.28 -39.93
N SER A 340 23.14 -17.23 -39.16
CA SER A 340 23.29 -18.65 -39.46
C SER A 340 22.07 -19.04 -40.29
N GLN A 341 22.31 -19.56 -41.48
CA GLN A 341 21.28 -19.97 -42.43
C GLN A 341 20.25 -20.87 -41.75
N THR A 342 19.06 -20.34 -41.52
CA THR A 342 17.90 -21.11 -41.06
C THR A 342 17.39 -21.94 -42.23
N THR A 343 17.73 -23.22 -42.26
CA THR A 343 16.88 -24.21 -42.92
C THR A 343 15.57 -24.27 -42.13
N TYR A 344 14.46 -23.94 -42.79
CA TYR A 344 13.12 -24.07 -42.23
C TYR A 344 12.86 -25.54 -41.90
N ARG A 345 12.99 -25.91 -40.62
CA ARG A 345 12.38 -27.15 -40.11
C ARG A 345 10.94 -26.84 -39.74
N PHE A 346 10.04 -27.03 -40.70
CA PHE A 346 8.63 -27.23 -40.41
C PHE A 346 8.50 -28.44 -39.48
N ARG A 347 8.13 -28.21 -38.23
CA ARG A 347 7.60 -29.28 -37.37
C ARG A 347 6.13 -29.46 -37.73
N LEU A 348 5.84 -30.26 -38.76
CA LEU A 348 4.57 -30.97 -38.77
C LEU A 348 4.63 -32.02 -37.66
N ASN A 349 3.59 -32.07 -36.83
CA ASN A 349 3.39 -32.90 -35.64
C ASN A 349 3.80 -32.25 -34.31
N ALA A 350 3.12 -31.16 -33.96
CA ALA A 350 2.73 -30.92 -32.58
C ALA A 350 1.21 -31.18 -32.49
N ASP A 351 0.85 -32.14 -31.65
CA ASP A 351 -0.48 -32.35 -31.05
C ASP A 351 -1.57 -33.10 -31.85
N PHE A 352 -1.26 -34.32 -32.33
CA PHE A 352 -2.26 -35.38 -32.58
C PHE A 352 -2.04 -36.61 -31.68
N ARG A 353 -1.90 -36.41 -30.36
CA ARG A 353 -1.78 -37.51 -29.38
C ARG A 353 -2.78 -37.48 -28.22
N ASN A 354 -3.87 -36.72 -28.36
CA ASN A 354 -4.99 -36.72 -27.41
C ASN A 354 -6.31 -37.09 -28.08
N VAL A 355 -6.40 -38.24 -28.76
CA VAL A 355 -7.71 -38.76 -29.19
C VAL A 355 -8.00 -40.18 -28.73
N ASN A 356 -7.02 -41.06 -28.48
CA ASN A 356 -7.33 -42.42 -28.00
C ASN A 356 -6.40 -42.85 -26.86
N ARG A 357 -6.82 -42.62 -25.62
CA ARG A 357 -6.35 -43.42 -24.47
C ARG A 357 -7.51 -43.66 -23.52
N THR A 358 -8.05 -44.87 -23.62
CA THR A 358 -8.83 -45.51 -22.55
C THR A 358 -7.98 -45.54 -21.28
N PHE A 359 -8.59 -45.08 -20.19
CA PHE A 359 -7.98 -44.98 -18.88
C PHE A 359 -7.87 -46.39 -18.26
N ASN A 360 -6.65 -46.83 -17.93
CA ASN A 360 -6.40 -48.07 -17.18
C ASN A 360 -5.80 -47.73 -15.81
N PRO A 361 -6.52 -47.94 -14.69
CA PRO A 361 -6.08 -47.53 -13.36
C PRO A 361 -5.31 -48.65 -12.65
N ALA A 362 -4.11 -48.99 -13.12
CA ALA A 362 -3.28 -50.01 -12.46
C ALA A 362 -1.76 -49.79 -12.53
N THR A 363 -1.26 -48.79 -13.25
CA THR A 363 0.19 -48.55 -13.37
C THR A 363 0.52 -47.07 -13.48
N ASP A 364 0.16 -46.27 -12.48
CA ASP A 364 0.70 -44.91 -12.35
C ASP A 364 2.02 -44.98 -11.57
N VAL A 365 3.09 -45.19 -12.32
CA VAL A 365 4.41 -44.67 -11.97
C VAL A 365 4.31 -43.16 -12.08
N GLU A 366 4.65 -42.42 -11.02
CA GLU A 366 4.76 -40.96 -11.02
C GLU A 366 5.69 -40.50 -12.14
N VAL A 367 5.11 -40.12 -13.28
CA VAL A 367 5.82 -39.39 -14.33
C VAL A 367 5.84 -37.93 -13.90
N ALA A 368 6.96 -37.52 -13.30
CA ALA A 368 7.28 -36.13 -13.04
C ALA A 368 7.05 -35.30 -14.31
N THR A 369 6.02 -34.46 -14.27
CA THR A 369 5.65 -33.60 -15.39
C THR A 369 6.64 -32.45 -15.49
N LYS A 370 7.17 -32.27 -16.71
CA LYS A 370 8.16 -31.26 -17.14
C LYS A 370 9.54 -31.47 -16.54
N ASN A 371 10.55 -31.29 -17.40
CA ASN A 371 11.96 -31.27 -17.05
C ASN A 371 12.24 -30.19 -15.98
N ASP A 372 12.04 -30.52 -14.71
CA ASP A 372 12.69 -29.89 -13.56
C ASP A 372 14.14 -30.38 -13.47
N ASN A 373 14.82 -30.45 -14.62
CA ASN A 373 16.24 -30.16 -14.68
C ASN A 373 16.40 -28.66 -14.42
N SER A 374 16.03 -28.23 -13.20
CA SER A 374 16.45 -26.94 -12.67
C SER A 374 17.95 -26.91 -12.90
N LEU A 375 18.42 -26.02 -13.77
CA LEU A 375 19.83 -25.91 -14.18
C LEU A 375 20.67 -26.11 -12.92
N VAL A 376 21.29 -27.30 -12.80
CA VAL A 376 22.08 -27.64 -11.62
C VAL A 376 23.10 -26.54 -11.53
N SER A 377 23.04 -25.76 -10.45
CA SER A 377 23.85 -24.56 -10.39
C SER A 377 25.31 -24.97 -10.51
N ARG A 378 26.16 -24.14 -11.12
CA ARG A 378 27.55 -24.51 -11.39
C ARG A 378 28.28 -24.98 -10.11
N TYR A 379 27.95 -24.41 -8.95
CA TYR A 379 28.48 -24.85 -7.66
C TYR A 379 28.00 -26.25 -7.23
N ASP A 380 26.73 -26.63 -7.48
CA ASP A 380 26.22 -27.98 -7.16
C ASP A 380 26.92 -29.05 -8.01
N MET A 381 27.27 -28.71 -9.26
CA MET A 381 28.06 -29.59 -10.11
C MET A 381 29.46 -29.84 -9.54
N PHE A 382 30.13 -28.79 -9.02
CA PHE A 382 31.45 -28.90 -8.40
C PHE A 382 31.41 -29.62 -7.04
N LEU A 383 30.37 -29.38 -6.25
CA LEU A 383 30.11 -30.12 -5.01
C LEU A 383 29.85 -31.61 -5.27
N ARG A 384 29.26 -31.98 -6.40
CA ARG A 384 29.09 -33.39 -6.82
C ARG A 384 30.41 -34.04 -7.24
N LYS A 385 31.32 -33.27 -7.84
CA LYS A 385 32.65 -33.72 -8.28
C LYS A 385 33.71 -33.66 -7.17
N PHE A 386 33.34 -33.37 -5.92
CA PHE A 386 34.25 -33.16 -4.78
C PHE A 386 35.31 -32.06 -5.01
N GLN A 387 35.04 -31.12 -5.93
CA GLN A 387 35.93 -29.99 -6.23
C GLN A 387 35.51 -28.78 -5.39
N TYR A 388 35.95 -28.74 -4.13
CA TYR A 388 35.51 -27.73 -3.16
C TYR A 388 36.05 -26.32 -3.44
N SER A 389 37.30 -26.20 -3.92
CA SER A 389 37.91 -24.91 -4.28
C SER A 389 37.11 -24.20 -5.38
N LYS A 390 36.87 -24.90 -6.49
CA LYS A 390 36.07 -24.41 -7.62
C LYS A 390 34.63 -24.08 -7.23
N ALA A 391 34.02 -24.88 -6.34
CA ALA A 391 32.69 -24.60 -5.84
C ALA A 391 32.66 -23.25 -5.09
N LEU A 392 33.62 -23.00 -4.21
CA LEU A 392 33.72 -21.78 -3.44
C LEU A 392 33.97 -20.55 -4.34
N ASP A 393 34.80 -20.68 -5.37
CA ASP A 393 35.14 -19.56 -6.27
C ASP A 393 33.94 -19.11 -7.13
N THR A 394 33.13 -20.05 -7.62
CA THR A 394 31.92 -19.68 -8.39
C THR A 394 30.95 -18.81 -7.58
N VAL A 395 30.90 -19.07 -6.28
CA VAL A 395 29.99 -18.44 -5.32
C VAL A 395 30.55 -17.11 -4.80
N LEU A 396 31.87 -16.95 -4.79
CA LEU A 396 32.57 -15.71 -4.45
C LEU A 396 32.58 -14.68 -5.59
N SER A 397 31.99 -15.00 -6.75
CA SER A 397 31.82 -14.03 -7.84
C SER A 397 31.08 -12.76 -7.39
N LYS A 398 31.53 -11.59 -7.90
CA LYS A 398 31.06 -10.25 -7.47
C LYS A 398 29.53 -10.10 -7.43
N TYR A 399 28.83 -10.72 -8.39
CA TYR A 399 27.37 -10.66 -8.49
C TYR A 399 26.67 -11.40 -7.34
N ILE A 400 27.06 -12.65 -7.08
CA ILE A 400 26.44 -13.49 -6.04
C ILE A 400 26.78 -12.92 -4.67
N ARG A 401 28.05 -12.55 -4.47
CA ARG A 401 28.58 -11.95 -3.23
C ARG A 401 27.81 -10.70 -2.77
N LYS A 402 27.45 -9.80 -3.71
CA LYS A 402 26.75 -8.54 -3.38
C LYS A 402 25.23 -8.67 -3.34
N LYS A 403 24.62 -9.42 -4.27
CA LYS A 403 23.16 -9.42 -4.46
C LYS A 403 22.46 -10.55 -3.70
N LYS A 404 23.14 -11.68 -3.46
CA LYS A 404 22.56 -12.87 -2.82
C LYS A 404 23.57 -13.55 -1.86
N PRO A 405 23.98 -12.89 -0.75
CA PRO A 405 24.93 -13.45 0.21
C PRO A 405 24.45 -14.76 0.85
N ALA A 406 23.12 -14.95 0.97
CA ALA A 406 22.52 -16.18 1.50
C ALA A 406 22.92 -17.45 0.71
N ILE A 407 23.12 -17.33 -0.61
CA ILE A 407 23.58 -18.46 -1.43
C ILE A 407 25.02 -18.81 -1.04
N THR A 408 25.86 -17.78 -0.85
CA THR A 408 27.26 -17.96 -0.46
C THR A 408 27.41 -18.64 0.88
N VAL A 409 26.66 -18.16 1.88
CA VAL A 409 26.65 -18.76 3.21
C VAL A 409 26.07 -20.18 3.18
N GLY A 410 25.05 -20.43 2.35
CA GLY A 410 24.49 -21.77 2.16
C GLY A 410 25.51 -22.78 1.63
N VAL A 411 26.35 -22.38 0.66
CA VAL A 411 27.42 -23.25 0.14
C VAL A 411 28.54 -23.45 1.17
N MET A 412 28.94 -22.40 1.90
CA MET A 412 29.93 -22.52 2.98
C MET A 412 29.46 -23.50 4.08
N HIS A 413 28.17 -23.47 4.43
CA HIS A 413 27.59 -24.40 5.38
C HIS A 413 27.59 -25.85 4.88
N GLU A 414 27.32 -26.07 3.60
CA GLU A 414 27.43 -27.41 3.00
C GLU A 414 28.88 -27.91 2.90
N LEU A 415 29.85 -27.01 2.72
CA LEU A 415 31.28 -27.34 2.82
C LEU A 415 31.66 -27.75 4.26
N ILE A 416 31.13 -27.05 5.27
CA ILE A 416 31.33 -27.41 6.69
C ILE A 416 30.76 -28.80 6.98
N ARG A 417 29.52 -29.09 6.54
CA ARG A 417 28.88 -30.40 6.74
C ARG A 417 29.66 -31.56 6.13
N ARG A 418 30.36 -31.31 5.03
CA ARG A 418 31.17 -32.31 4.31
C ARG A 418 32.62 -32.37 4.79
N ASN A 419 32.99 -31.59 5.80
CA ASN A 419 34.38 -31.39 6.24
C ASN A 419 35.35 -30.97 5.11
N GLY A 420 34.80 -30.40 4.03
CA GLY A 420 35.57 -29.97 2.84
C GLY A 420 35.98 -28.49 2.88
N LEU A 421 35.70 -27.78 3.98
CA LEU A 421 36.03 -26.36 4.08
C LEU A 421 37.54 -26.12 4.22
N LYS A 422 38.23 -26.91 5.06
CA LYS A 422 39.68 -26.80 5.25
C LYS A 422 40.43 -27.03 3.93
N SER A 423 40.01 -28.04 3.16
CA SER A 423 40.59 -28.32 1.83
C SER A 423 40.21 -27.29 0.76
N ALA A 424 39.08 -26.60 0.91
CA ALA A 424 38.71 -25.51 0.01
C ALA A 424 39.56 -24.25 0.26
N LEU A 425 39.93 -23.99 1.52
CA LEU A 425 40.67 -22.80 1.95
C LEU A 425 42.19 -22.98 1.87
N ALA A 426 42.70 -24.20 1.97
CA ALA A 426 44.13 -24.49 1.88
C ALA A 426 44.72 -24.12 0.51
N GLY A 427 45.92 -23.51 0.50
CA GLY A 427 46.68 -23.23 -0.72
C GLY A 427 46.12 -22.12 -1.61
N ARG A 428 45.38 -21.17 -1.04
CA ARG A 428 44.78 -20.05 -1.78
C ARG A 428 45.69 -18.83 -1.86
N ASP A 429 45.63 -18.17 -3.01
CA ASP A 429 46.33 -16.91 -3.28
C ASP A 429 45.76 -15.74 -2.45
N ASP A 430 46.60 -14.77 -2.13
CA ASP A 430 46.25 -13.57 -1.36
C ASP A 430 45.07 -12.77 -1.95
N SER A 431 44.98 -12.72 -3.28
CA SER A 431 43.86 -12.08 -3.98
C SER A 431 42.51 -12.73 -3.66
N SER A 432 42.47 -14.06 -3.58
CA SER A 432 41.27 -14.82 -3.24
C SER A 432 40.95 -14.74 -1.74
N LEU A 433 41.99 -14.68 -0.89
CA LEU A 433 41.86 -14.48 0.54
C LEU A 433 41.23 -13.12 0.87
N SER A 434 41.68 -12.05 0.19
CA SER A 434 41.12 -10.71 0.36
C SER A 434 39.61 -10.66 0.04
N ILE A 435 39.16 -11.42 -0.97
CA ILE A 435 37.76 -11.52 -1.39
C ILE A 435 36.91 -12.21 -0.33
N ILE A 436 37.45 -13.24 0.32
CA ILE A 436 36.79 -13.98 1.41
C ILE A 436 36.74 -13.13 2.67
N LEU A 437 37.84 -12.53 3.09
CA LEU A 437 37.90 -11.67 4.28
C LEU A 437 36.95 -10.47 4.15
N THR A 438 36.95 -9.81 2.98
CA THR A 438 35.99 -8.73 2.68
C THR A 438 34.54 -9.22 2.73
N PHE A 439 34.29 -10.46 2.30
CA PHE A 439 32.95 -11.05 2.39
C PHE A 439 32.57 -11.37 3.84
N LEU A 440 33.47 -11.94 4.64
CA LEU A 440 33.21 -12.23 6.05
C LEU A 440 32.93 -10.92 6.80
N ALA A 441 33.81 -9.93 6.70
CA ALA A 441 33.66 -8.63 7.36
C ALA A 441 32.33 -7.94 7.03
N ARG A 442 31.85 -8.05 5.79
CA ARG A 442 30.58 -7.44 5.37
C ARG A 442 29.34 -8.15 5.95
N ASN A 443 29.38 -9.46 6.16
CA ASN A 443 28.19 -10.25 6.48
C ASN A 443 28.12 -10.68 7.95
N ILE A 444 29.06 -10.29 8.81
CA ILE A 444 28.98 -10.54 10.26
C ILE A 444 27.73 -9.84 10.85
N ASN A 445 27.40 -8.65 10.36
CA ASN A 445 26.25 -7.85 10.82
C ASN A 445 24.90 -8.54 10.60
N ASP A 446 24.81 -9.55 9.72
CA ASP A 446 23.57 -10.31 9.54
C ASP A 446 23.51 -11.43 10.61
N PRO A 447 22.61 -11.34 11.63
CA PRO A 447 22.54 -12.34 12.71
C PRO A 447 22.21 -13.73 12.18
N SER A 448 21.49 -13.81 11.06
CA SER A 448 21.12 -15.03 10.37
C SER A 448 22.32 -15.85 9.85
N HIS A 449 23.39 -15.17 9.44
CA HIS A 449 24.57 -15.81 8.85
C HIS A 449 25.75 -15.90 9.83
N SER A 450 25.71 -15.13 10.92
CA SER A 450 26.76 -14.99 11.93
C SER A 450 27.41 -16.32 12.35
N LYS A 451 26.61 -17.32 12.78
CA LYS A 451 27.12 -18.62 13.25
C LYS A 451 27.98 -19.35 12.22
N ILE A 452 27.55 -19.34 10.96
CA ILE A 452 28.26 -20.01 9.86
C ILE A 452 29.54 -19.24 9.53
N ILE A 453 29.45 -17.91 9.50
CA ILE A 453 30.58 -17.02 9.21
C ILE A 453 31.66 -17.12 10.28
N ILE A 454 31.30 -17.16 11.57
CA ILE A 454 32.24 -17.34 12.68
C ILE A 454 32.96 -18.69 12.54
N GLN A 455 32.23 -19.76 12.22
CA GLN A 455 32.86 -21.06 12.01
C GLN A 455 33.81 -21.05 10.82
N VAL A 456 33.47 -20.38 9.72
CA VAL A 456 34.36 -20.20 8.57
C VAL A 456 35.59 -19.38 8.97
N ALA A 457 35.41 -18.28 9.73
CA ALA A 457 36.50 -17.44 10.20
C ALA A 457 37.48 -18.22 11.10
N ASN A 458 36.98 -19.02 12.03
CA ASN A 458 37.81 -19.88 12.88
C ASN A 458 38.61 -20.87 12.04
N THR A 459 37.97 -21.57 11.08
CA THR A 459 38.70 -22.50 10.21
C THR A 459 39.71 -21.81 9.29
N LEU A 460 39.48 -20.53 8.97
CA LEU A 460 40.40 -19.73 8.17
C LEU A 460 41.62 -19.34 9.02
N LEU A 461 41.42 -18.96 10.28
CA LEU A 461 42.51 -18.72 11.23
C LEU A 461 43.35 -19.99 11.46
N ASP A 462 42.72 -21.15 11.68
CA ASP A 462 43.41 -22.44 11.85
C ASP A 462 44.34 -22.78 10.66
N VAL A 463 43.93 -22.47 9.43
CA VAL A 463 44.69 -22.83 8.22
C VAL A 463 45.87 -21.88 7.98
N TYR A 464 45.71 -20.61 8.36
CA TYR A 464 46.69 -19.56 8.07
C TYR A 464 47.57 -19.17 9.26
N GLU A 465 47.42 -19.82 10.42
CA GLU A 465 48.23 -19.60 11.63
C GLU A 465 49.75 -19.72 11.36
N ASN A 466 50.15 -20.68 10.52
CA ASN A 466 51.56 -20.97 10.22
C ASN A 466 52.06 -20.38 8.90
N SER A 467 51.23 -19.60 8.19
CA SER A 467 51.56 -19.05 6.87
C SER A 467 52.04 -17.61 6.98
N CYS A 468 53.12 -17.26 6.28
CA CYS A 468 53.61 -15.88 6.22
C CYS A 468 52.57 -15.00 5.47
N LEU A 469 51.91 -14.13 6.23
CA LEU A 469 50.87 -13.23 5.73
C LEU A 469 51.48 -12.02 5.01
N THR A 470 50.75 -11.51 4.03
CA THR A 470 51.08 -10.26 3.36
C THR A 470 50.57 -9.07 4.18
N PRO A 471 51.21 -7.88 4.09
CA PRO A 471 50.74 -6.68 4.80
C PRO A 471 49.31 -6.24 4.39
N GLN A 472 48.78 -6.71 3.26
CA GLN A 472 47.38 -6.45 2.86
C GLN A 472 46.38 -7.36 3.58
N SER A 473 46.70 -8.65 3.72
CA SER A 473 45.86 -9.60 4.45
C SER A 473 45.84 -9.28 5.94
N GLU A 474 46.96 -8.87 6.53
CA GLU A 474 47.03 -8.40 7.92
C GLU A 474 46.08 -7.22 8.21
N LYS A 475 46.06 -6.19 7.35
CA LYS A 475 45.12 -5.07 7.48
C LYS A 475 43.67 -5.52 7.44
N LEU A 476 43.35 -6.52 6.63
CA LEU A 476 41.98 -7.07 6.53
C LEU A 476 41.61 -7.89 7.78
N PHE A 477 42.55 -8.59 8.40
CA PHE A 477 42.34 -9.24 9.69
C PHE A 477 42.12 -8.23 10.82
N LEU A 478 42.89 -7.15 10.86
CA LEU A 478 42.67 -6.06 11.81
C LEU A 478 41.28 -5.44 11.61
N HIS A 479 40.86 -5.22 10.37
CA HIS A 479 39.52 -4.71 10.08
C HIS A 479 38.43 -5.69 10.54
N LEU A 480 38.62 -6.99 10.29
CA LEU A 480 37.70 -8.04 10.76
C LEU A 480 37.59 -8.03 12.29
N GLN A 481 38.72 -7.93 13.00
CA GLN A 481 38.75 -7.84 14.46
C GLN A 481 37.99 -6.62 14.97
N GLU A 482 38.18 -5.46 14.35
CA GLU A 482 37.48 -4.23 14.71
C GLU A 482 35.95 -4.38 14.53
N HIS A 483 35.49 -4.99 13.43
CA HIS A 483 34.07 -5.28 13.22
C HIS A 483 33.51 -6.25 14.26
N VAL A 484 34.24 -7.32 14.58
CA VAL A 484 33.81 -8.28 15.63
C VAL A 484 33.70 -7.59 16.98
N ASN A 485 34.64 -6.72 17.34
CA ASN A 485 34.59 -5.95 18.58
C ASN A 485 33.38 -5.01 18.64
N ARG A 486 33.10 -4.30 17.54
CA ARG A 486 31.90 -3.44 17.43
C ARG A 486 30.61 -4.24 17.59
N GLU A 487 30.52 -5.43 16.99
CA GLU A 487 29.35 -6.32 17.14
C GLU A 487 29.19 -6.84 18.57
N VAL A 488 30.28 -7.18 19.26
CA VAL A 488 30.23 -7.56 20.68
C VAL A 488 29.71 -6.40 21.54
N GLU A 489 30.11 -5.17 21.25
CA GLU A 489 29.59 -3.96 21.93
C GLU A 489 28.10 -3.76 21.65
N TYR A 490 27.65 -3.89 20.39
CA TYR A 490 26.23 -3.83 20.05
C TYR A 490 25.40 -4.90 20.76
N MET A 491 25.91 -6.14 20.88
CA MET A 491 25.23 -7.21 21.60
C MET A 491 25.11 -6.90 23.10
N LYS A 492 26.09 -6.25 23.71
CA LYS A 492 26.00 -5.80 25.12
C LYS A 492 24.89 -4.76 25.30
N HIS A 493 24.85 -3.73 24.45
CA HIS A 493 23.78 -2.74 24.50
C HIS A 493 22.40 -3.33 24.26
N LEU A 494 22.28 -4.32 23.37
CA LEU A 494 21.01 -5.01 23.14
C LEU A 494 20.56 -5.78 24.39
N MET A 495 21.48 -6.47 25.08
CA MET A 495 21.18 -7.14 26.35
C MET A 495 20.77 -6.15 27.45
N GLU A 496 21.38 -4.96 27.51
CA GLU A 496 20.98 -3.89 28.43
C GLU A 496 19.54 -3.43 28.17
N ILE A 497 19.19 -3.16 26.90
CA ILE A 497 17.84 -2.75 26.50
C ILE A 497 16.82 -3.88 26.77
N GLU A 498 17.18 -5.13 26.48
CA GLU A 498 16.33 -6.28 26.78
C GLU A 498 16.06 -6.38 28.29
N GLY A 499 17.08 -6.20 29.13
CA GLY A 499 16.93 -6.13 30.58
C GLY A 499 15.97 -5.04 31.03
N MET A 500 16.11 -3.82 30.48
CA MET A 500 15.19 -2.70 30.76
C MET A 500 13.74 -3.04 30.35
N LEU A 501 13.56 -3.68 29.19
CA LEU A 501 12.24 -4.05 28.67
C LEU A 501 11.58 -5.15 29.52
N HIS A 502 12.34 -6.16 29.96
CA HIS A 502 11.85 -7.19 30.89
C HIS A 502 11.41 -6.57 32.21
N ILE A 503 12.13 -5.59 32.74
CA ILE A 503 11.73 -4.85 33.95
C ILE A 503 10.39 -4.14 33.72
N LEU A 504 10.20 -3.47 32.57
CA LEU A 504 8.93 -2.81 32.23
C LEU A 504 7.78 -3.81 32.10
N LEU A 505 7.99 -4.95 31.42
CA LEU A 505 6.96 -5.99 31.30
C LEU A 505 6.61 -6.62 32.66
N ALA A 506 7.61 -6.86 33.52
CA ALA A 506 7.41 -7.33 34.89
C ALA A 506 6.63 -6.31 35.73
N SER A 507 6.93 -5.01 35.58
CA SER A 507 6.19 -3.95 36.26
C SER A 507 4.72 -3.86 35.78
N THR A 508 4.48 -4.07 34.49
CA THR A 508 3.12 -4.03 33.91
C THR A 508 2.28 -5.21 34.40
N THR A 509 2.86 -6.40 34.47
CA THR A 509 2.18 -7.62 34.97
C THR A 509 1.92 -7.60 36.48
N THR A 510 2.72 -6.86 37.25
CA THR A 510 2.46 -6.67 38.70
C THR A 510 1.37 -5.63 38.96
N GLN A 511 1.22 -4.61 38.10
CA GLN A 511 0.14 -3.63 38.21
C GLN A 511 -1.25 -4.24 37.95
N THR A 512 -1.38 -5.20 37.03
CA THR A 512 -2.67 -5.89 36.80
C THR A 512 -3.11 -6.78 37.97
N ARG A 513 -2.19 -7.12 38.89
CA ARG A 513 -2.52 -7.82 40.15
C ARG A 513 -3.01 -6.91 41.27
N ARG A 514 -2.82 -5.59 41.16
CA ARG A 514 -3.60 -4.65 41.97
C ARG A 514 -4.94 -4.49 41.28
N GLY A 515 -5.87 -5.40 41.59
CA GLY A 515 -7.30 -5.14 41.41
C GLY A 515 -7.64 -3.78 42.02
N PRO A 516 -8.78 -3.15 41.65
CA PRO A 516 -9.16 -1.86 42.21
C PRO A 516 -9.05 -2.00 43.72
N VAL A 517 -8.19 -1.18 44.35
CA VAL A 517 -8.27 -0.98 45.78
C VAL A 517 -9.69 -0.49 45.97
N ASN A 518 -10.56 -1.38 46.45
CA ASN A 518 -11.90 -1.00 46.86
C ASN A 518 -11.69 0.13 47.86
N ILE A 519 -11.98 1.35 47.43
CA ILE A 519 -12.34 2.45 48.31
C ILE A 519 -13.76 2.11 48.81
N GLY A 520 -13.85 0.97 49.49
CA GLY A 520 -15.00 0.47 50.20
C GLY A 520 -14.53 0.38 51.63
N GLN A 521 -14.89 1.40 52.39
CA GLN A 521 -14.82 1.49 53.85
C GLN A 521 -13.64 0.74 54.46
N GLY A 522 -12.54 1.46 54.70
CA GLY A 522 -11.54 1.00 55.66
C GLY A 522 -12.24 0.55 56.95
N PRO A 523 -11.71 -0.47 57.65
CA PRO A 523 -12.26 -0.86 58.95
C PRO A 523 -12.36 0.40 59.81
N PRO A 524 -13.42 0.55 60.62
CA PRO A 524 -13.68 1.79 61.34
C PRO A 524 -12.41 2.20 62.05
N VAL A 525 -11.96 3.44 61.80
CA VAL A 525 -10.84 4.04 62.53
C VAL A 525 -11.13 3.81 64.00
N LYS A 526 -10.38 2.91 64.61
CA LYS A 526 -10.42 2.70 66.06
C LYS A 526 -9.85 3.99 66.63
N VAL A 527 -10.72 4.94 66.97
CA VAL A 527 -10.35 6.10 67.77
C VAL A 527 -9.72 5.53 69.03
N MET A 528 -8.41 5.69 69.17
CA MET A 528 -7.70 5.28 70.37
C MET A 528 -8.25 6.12 71.51
N LEU A 529 -9.06 5.52 72.36
CA LEU A 529 -9.38 6.09 73.66
C LEU A 529 -8.08 6.12 74.48
N PRO A 530 -7.74 7.24 75.13
CA PRO A 530 -6.57 7.32 75.98
C PRO A 530 -6.68 6.31 77.12
N SER A 531 -5.57 5.66 77.47
CA SER A 531 -5.52 4.65 78.51
C SER A 531 -5.94 5.23 79.87
N ALA A 532 -6.55 4.40 80.72
CA ALA A 532 -7.08 4.80 82.04
C ALA A 532 -6.05 5.46 82.98
N ALA A 533 -4.76 5.35 82.69
CA ALA A 533 -3.69 6.04 83.42
C ALA A 533 -3.60 7.55 83.11
N ALA A 534 -4.07 8.00 81.94
CA ALA A 534 -4.05 9.42 81.56
C ALA A 534 -5.25 10.20 82.15
N ALA A 535 -6.38 9.54 82.42
CA ALA A 535 -7.56 10.17 83.03
C ALA A 535 -7.39 10.40 84.55
N ALA A 536 -6.53 9.63 85.22
CA ALA A 536 -6.28 9.76 86.65
C ALA A 536 -5.39 10.96 87.04
N ASN A 537 -4.64 11.54 86.08
CA ASN A 537 -3.72 12.65 86.34
C ASN A 537 -4.31 14.04 86.05
N ALA A 538 -5.58 14.13 85.61
CA ALA A 538 -6.22 15.41 85.29
C ALA A 538 -7.02 16.02 86.46
N THR A 539 -7.06 15.38 87.63
CA THR A 539 -7.82 15.81 88.82
C THR A 539 -6.94 16.04 90.07
N MET A 540 -5.71 16.51 89.89
CA MET A 540 -4.93 17.12 90.98
C MET A 540 -4.58 18.57 90.63
N VAL A 541 -5.51 19.46 91.00
CA VAL A 541 -5.28 20.72 91.73
C VAL A 541 -3.95 21.45 91.43
N TYR A 542 -4.03 22.54 90.67
CA TYR A 542 -3.31 23.77 91.01
C TYR A 542 -4.30 24.72 91.67
N ASN A 543 -4.24 24.79 92.98
CA ASN A 543 -4.86 25.82 93.80
C ASN A 543 -3.83 26.18 94.87
N VAL A 544 -3.04 27.22 94.64
CA VAL A 544 -2.28 27.92 95.67
C VAL A 544 -2.29 29.41 95.32
N GLY A 545 -2.50 30.21 96.36
CA GLY A 545 -2.68 31.66 96.35
C GLY A 545 -1.53 32.49 95.81
#